data_AF-A0A2U2B7D7-F1
#
_entry.id   AF-A0A2U2B7D7-F1
#
_cell.length_a   1.000
_cell.length_b   1.000
_cell.length_c   1.000
_cell.angle_alpha   90.00
_cell.angle_beta   90.00
_cell.angle_gamma   90.00
#
_symmetry.space_group_name_H-M   'P 1'
#
loop_
_entity.id
_entity.type
_entity.pdbx_description
1 polymer ?
#
loop_
_entity_poly.entity_id
_entity_poly.type
_entity_poly.pdbx_seq_one_letter_code
_entity_poly.pdbx_strand_id
1 'polypeptide(L)'
;MINRSRLFGIAFDCPFSSREITCPLVHIDDHNLHEKYKLIDAMEESGLNKILMHHQQCLVKRDDHLFERNSINVMSGIKHPPRHY
;
A
#
# COMPACT_ATOMS: atom_id res chain seq x y z
N MET A 1 -18.74 10.14 -4.33
CA MET A 1 -19.14 8.77 -3.96
C MET A 1 -17.92 7.86 -4.07
N ILE A 2 -17.25 7.62 -2.95
CA ILE A 2 -16.09 6.74 -2.90
C ILE A 2 -16.50 5.29 -3.17
N ASN A 3 -15.77 4.62 -4.06
CA ASN A 3 -15.94 3.19 -4.29
C ASN A 3 -15.28 2.39 -3.14
N ARG A 4 -16.09 2.00 -2.15
CA ARG A 4 -15.68 1.18 -0.98
C ARG A 4 -15.00 -0.14 -1.39
N SER A 5 -15.33 -0.69 -2.55
CA SER A 5 -14.68 -1.89 -3.08
C SER A 5 -13.18 -1.72 -3.33
N ARG A 6 -12.72 -0.50 -3.66
CA ARG A 6 -11.28 -0.22 -3.78
C ARG A 6 -10.58 -0.27 -2.42
N LEU A 7 -11.25 0.16 -1.36
CA LEU A 7 -10.71 0.12 0.00
C LEU A 7 -10.61 -1.31 0.54
N PHE A 8 -11.54 -2.19 0.19
CA PHE A 8 -11.41 -3.60 0.56
C PHE A 8 -10.11 -4.20 0.02
N GLY A 9 -9.76 -3.95 -1.24
CA GLY A 9 -8.47 -4.40 -1.77
C GLY A 9 -7.28 -3.94 -0.93
N ILE A 10 -7.25 -2.67 -0.54
CA ILE A 10 -6.14 -2.06 0.23
C ILE A 10 -6.10 -2.54 1.69
N ALA A 11 -7.26 -2.82 2.28
CA ALA A 11 -7.38 -3.30 3.66
C ALA A 11 -7.04 -4.78 3.81
N PHE A 12 -7.24 -5.56 2.76
CA PHE A 12 -6.91 -6.98 2.78
C PHE A 12 -5.42 -7.21 2.70
N ASP A 13 -4.75 -6.50 1.81
CA ASP A 13 -3.32 -6.67 1.62
C ASP A 13 -2.63 -5.38 1.17
N CYS A 14 -1.36 -5.26 1.53
CA CYS A 14 -0.48 -4.23 1.01
C CYS A 14 0.27 -4.80 -0.20
N PRO A 15 0.29 -4.14 -1.37
CA PRO A 15 0.98 -4.65 -2.57
C PRO A 15 2.50 -4.84 -2.38
N PHE A 16 3.07 -4.38 -1.27
CA PHE A 16 4.48 -4.52 -0.92
C PHE A 16 4.71 -5.42 0.30
N SER A 17 3.69 -6.20 0.69
CA SER A 17 3.72 -7.16 1.82
C SER A 17 3.95 -6.57 3.21
N SER A 18 4.25 -5.27 3.33
CA SER A 18 4.39 -4.57 4.61
C SER A 18 3.86 -3.14 4.53
N ARG A 19 3.10 -2.78 5.55
CA ARG A 19 2.57 -1.43 5.77
C ARG A 19 3.62 -0.59 6.50
N GLU A 20 3.71 0.69 6.14
CA GLU A 20 4.51 1.63 6.91
C GLU A 20 3.85 1.92 8.26
N ILE A 21 4.64 2.28 9.25
CA ILE A 21 4.15 2.68 10.59
C ILE A 21 3.17 3.87 10.49
N THR A 22 3.30 4.69 9.45
CA THR A 22 2.43 5.85 9.19
C THR A 22 1.17 5.49 8.40
N CYS A 23 0.99 4.23 8.00
CA CYS A 23 -0.18 3.78 7.25
C CYS A 23 -1.43 3.87 8.14
N PRO A 24 -2.52 4.51 7.67
CA PRO A 24 -3.79 4.54 8.41
C PRO A 24 -4.39 3.15 8.68
N LEU A 25 -3.91 2.13 7.97
CA LEU A 25 -4.34 0.75 8.10
C LEU A 25 -3.26 -0.15 8.72
N VAL A 26 -2.26 0.41 9.41
CA VAL A 26 -1.14 -0.37 9.97
C VAL A 26 -1.58 -1.53 10.88
N HIS A 27 -2.68 -1.36 11.62
CA HIS A 27 -3.26 -2.38 12.51
C HIS A 27 -4.38 -3.20 11.88
N ILE A 28 -4.70 -2.99 10.60
CA ILE A 28 -5.82 -3.70 9.98
C ILE A 28 -5.54 -5.19 9.84
N ASP A 29 -4.27 -5.59 9.81
CA ASP A 29 -3.87 -6.98 9.65
C ASP A 29 -4.01 -7.79 10.96
N ASP A 30 -4.19 -7.10 12.10
CA ASP A 30 -4.55 -7.72 13.39
C ASP A 30 -6.02 -8.16 13.43
N HIS A 31 -6.82 -7.74 12.46
CA HIS A 31 -8.27 -7.97 12.41
C HIS A 31 -8.59 -9.13 11.47
N ASN A 32 -9.59 -9.93 11.86
CA ASN A 32 -10.13 -10.95 10.98
C ASN A 32 -10.96 -10.34 9.84
N LEU A 33 -11.30 -11.16 8.85
CA LEU A 33 -12.07 -10.75 7.67
C LEU A 33 -13.32 -9.90 8.02
N HIS A 34 -14.12 -10.39 8.96
CA HIS A 34 -15.40 -9.78 9.32
C HIS A 34 -15.22 -8.42 10.01
N GLU A 35 -14.18 -8.31 10.84
CA GLU A 35 -13.81 -7.07 11.51
C GLU A 35 -13.30 -6.03 10.50
N LYS A 36 -12.48 -6.44 9.52
CA LYS A 36 -12.05 -5.57 8.42
C LYS A 36 -13.26 -5.01 7.66
N TYR A 37 -14.27 -5.87 7.39
CA TYR A 37 -15.51 -5.45 6.74
C TYR A 37 -16.27 -4.39 7.54
N LYS A 38 -16.52 -4.66 8.82
CA LYS A 38 -17.22 -3.71 9.70
C LYS A 38 -16.52 -2.36 9.81
N LEU A 39 -15.19 -2.37 9.92
CA LEU A 39 -14.40 -1.14 10.01
C LEU A 39 -14.58 -0.25 8.78
N ILE A 40 -14.44 -0.82 7.58
CA ILE A 40 -14.55 -0.05 6.33
C ILE A 40 -15.99 0.42 6.10
N ASP A 41 -16.97 -0.42 6.43
CA ASP A 41 -18.37 -0.09 6.22
C ASP A 41 -18.88 1.00 7.17
N ALA A 42 -18.42 0.99 8.43
CA ALA A 42 -18.73 2.01 9.42
C ALA A 42 -17.96 3.33 9.22
N MET A 43 -16.94 3.35 8.35
CA MET A 43 -16.09 4.53 8.18
C MET A 43 -16.76 5.60 7.33
N GLU A 44 -16.67 6.84 7.80
CA GLU A 44 -17.12 8.03 7.08
C GLU A 44 -16.32 8.27 5.79
N GLU A 45 -16.95 8.91 4.80
CA GLU A 45 -16.32 9.22 3.51
C GLU A 45 -15.01 10.01 3.67
N SER A 46 -14.91 10.86 4.70
CA SER A 46 -13.71 11.62 5.04
C SER A 46 -12.53 10.70 5.42
N GLY A 47 -12.76 9.64 6.20
CA GLY A 47 -11.75 8.67 6.59
C GLY A 47 -11.32 7.79 5.42
N LEU A 48 -12.28 7.36 4.61
CA LEU A 48 -12.04 6.59 3.39
C LEU A 48 -11.14 7.37 2.41
N ASN A 49 -11.39 8.67 2.23
CA ASN A 49 -10.54 9.54 1.40
C ASN A 49 -9.11 9.64 1.92
N LYS A 50 -8.92 9.77 3.24
CA LYS A 50 -7.58 9.83 3.84
C LYS A 50 -6.77 8.55 3.55
N ILE A 51 -7.39 7.39 3.65
CA ILE A 51 -6.75 6.11 3.33
C ILE A 51 -6.32 6.08 1.86
N LEU A 52 -7.22 6.46 0.94
CA LEU A 52 -6.94 6.45 -0.49
C LEU A 52 -5.81 7.42 -0.86
N MET A 53 -5.82 8.64 -0.32
CA MET A 53 -4.76 9.62 -0.53
C MET A 53 -3.41 9.12 -0.01
N HIS A 54 -3.39 8.56 1.21
CA HIS A 54 -2.17 8.00 1.76
C HIS A 54 -1.66 6.83 0.93
N HIS A 55 -2.55 5.93 0.48
CA HIS A 55 -2.18 4.81 -0.36
C HIS A 55 -1.57 5.28 -1.69
N GLN A 56 -2.14 6.30 -2.33
CA GLN A 56 -1.59 6.89 -3.55
C GLN A 56 -0.20 7.51 -3.31
N GLN A 57 -0.01 8.25 -2.22
CA GLN A 57 1.29 8.80 -1.85
C GLN A 57 2.33 7.71 -1.56
N CYS A 58 1.91 6.63 -0.90
CA CYS A 58 2.76 5.48 -0.62
C CYS A 58 3.22 4.80 -1.93
N LEU A 59 2.31 4.63 -2.89
CA LEU A 59 2.64 4.08 -4.21
C LEU A 59 3.67 4.96 -4.93
N VAL A 60 3.47 6.28 -4.98
CA VAL A 60 4.42 7.21 -5.62
C VAL A 60 5.80 7.15 -4.97
N LYS A 61 5.87 7.29 -3.64
CA LYS A 61 7.15 7.22 -2.90
C LYS A 61 7.91 5.92 -3.17
N ARG A 62 7.19 4.80 -3.24
CA ARG A 62 7.81 3.49 -3.45
C ARG A 62 8.23 3.27 -4.90
N ASP A 63 7.51 3.84 -5.86
CA ASP A 63 7.91 3.85 -7.28
C ASP A 63 9.18 4.68 -7.48
N ASP A 64 9.23 5.89 -6.88
CA ASP A 64 10.41 6.74 -6.90
C ASP A 64 11.64 6.03 -6.30
N HIS A 65 11.47 5.35 -5.16
CA HIS A 65 12.54 4.57 -4.54
C HIS A 65 12.98 3.35 -5.38
N LEU A 66 12.06 2.72 -6.11
CA LEU A 66 12.42 1.64 -7.05
C LEU A 66 13.24 2.21 -8.22
N PHE A 67 12.87 3.39 -8.72
CA PHE A 67 13.59 4.08 -9.78
C PHE A 67 14.98 4.55 -9.34
N GLU A 68 15.11 5.12 -8.14
CA GLU A 68 16.39 5.52 -7.55
C GLU A 68 17.32 4.32 -7.32
N ARG A 69 16.81 3.22 -6.76
CA ARG A 69 17.61 1.99 -6.57
C ARG A 69 18.13 1.43 -7.89
N ASN A 70 17.29 1.44 -8.92
CA ASN A 70 17.70 1.00 -10.26
C ASN A 70 18.76 1.94 -10.85
N SER A 71 18.63 3.25 -10.64
CA SER A 71 19.62 4.24 -11.11
C SER A 71 20.97 4.09 -10.40
N ILE A 72 20.98 3.83 -9.10
CA ILE A 72 22.20 3.56 -8.32
C ILE A 72 22.84 2.24 -8.76
N ASN A 73 22.05 1.17 -8.97
CA ASN A 73 22.58 -0.12 -9.43
C ASN A 73 23.19 -0.05 -10.84
N VAL A 74 22.61 0.76 -11.73
CA VAL A 74 23.17 1.02 -13.08
C VAL A 74 24.50 1.78 -12.98
N MET A 75 24.61 2.77 -12.08
CA MET A 75 25.86 3.52 -11.84
C MET A 75 26.93 2.68 -11.11
N SER A 76 26.52 1.69 -10.32
CA SER A 76 27.41 0.85 -9.49
C SER A 76 27.86 -0.45 -10.16
N GLY A 77 27.38 -0.74 -11.38
CA GLY A 77 27.79 -1.92 -12.16
C GLY A 77 27.32 -3.28 -11.62
N ILE A 78 26.42 -3.32 -10.64
CA ILE A 78 25.94 -4.57 -10.05
C ILE A 78 24.78 -5.11 -10.90
N LYS A 79 25.09 -6.07 -11.78
CA LYS A 79 24.07 -6.84 -12.52
C LYS A 79 23.38 -7.82 -11.58
N HIS A 80 22.13 -7.57 -11.22
CA HIS A 80 21.28 -8.64 -10.68
C HIS A 80 20.79 -9.52 -11.83
N PRO A 81 20.84 -10.86 -11.68
CA PRO A 81 20.29 -11.76 -12.70
C PRO A 81 18.77 -11.59 -12.79
N PRO A 82 18.17 -11.86 -13.97
CA PRO A 82 16.74 -11.74 -14.16
C PRO A 82 16.02 -12.66 -13.18
N ARG A 83 15.03 -12.10 -12.47
CA ARG A 83 14.08 -12.91 -11.70
C ARG A 83 13.25 -13.70 -12.72
N HIS A 84 13.55 -14.97 -12.87
CA HIS A 84 12.64 -15.92 -13.51
C HIS A 84 11.49 -16.17 -12.53
N TYR A 85 10.29 -15.78 -12.95
CA TYR A 85 9.03 -16.21 -12.34
C TYR A 85 8.81 -17.70 -12.61
#